data_AF-A0A0P6Z230-F1
#
_entry.id   AF-A0A0P6Z230-F1
#
_cell.length_a   1.000
_cell.length_b   1.000
_cell.length_c   1.000
_cell.angle_alpha   90.00
_cell.angle_beta   90.00
_cell.angle_gamma   90.00
#
_symmetry.space_group_name_H-M   'P 1'
#
loop_
_entity.id
_entity.type
_entity.pdbx_description
1 polymer ?
#
loop_
_entity_poly.entity_id
_entity_poly.type
_entity_poly.pdbx_seq_one_letter_code
_entity_poly.pdbx_strand_id
1 'polypeptide(L)'
;MQFDTSYLNKTPNKTARNTTSFKPEFVVLHETAGYGSLEWNLRPEVRSSYNYLIARDGKIYHYVNEKAYVAWHAGVRSWARGYSGGEINVHAIGVEVEGPNDGTPITTNQTKSLVELIRYFRDTYAIPISRDYFFAHSTVAPGYKDDPRGYSVEYTLKLLDESSPSTGPRPNTLGAQLRNEVYTLAKGEYRPDWVFHQYAVKHKLGSPIRVGMDFSVKGIRYTGEVYGRDVIISPYNQWDIVLRANELTDQDVYNALMQYTYGALGVDYRPDQAFYQFISQIPRKAVGVPLSNSNRLQAGDGAAYAAQIFSLDTLYTPIATTGATNWSVVKQLSAIVAAQNASAADTALREIISRAMYTRINSAFDAKLPFIKKAIEAKLGAPLSSQRRWSYRNNEYVYVVYAGDTLFALANKPDEVRLLSEQAD
;
A
#
# COMPACT_ATOMS: atom_id res chain seq x y z
N MET A 1 20.34 -2.14 -27.57
CA MET A 1 18.92 -1.75 -27.59
C MET A 1 18.56 -1.34 -29.01
N GLN A 2 17.45 -1.79 -29.56
CA GLN A 2 17.00 -1.41 -30.90
C GLN A 2 15.98 -0.27 -30.78
N PHE A 3 16.18 0.80 -31.53
CA PHE A 3 15.25 1.93 -31.59
C PHE A 3 14.58 2.00 -32.96
N ASP A 4 13.33 2.44 -32.98
CA ASP A 4 12.71 2.90 -34.20
C ASP A 4 13.23 4.31 -34.53
N THR A 5 13.82 4.46 -35.72
CA THR A 5 14.45 5.71 -36.18
C THR A 5 13.65 6.38 -37.31
N SER A 6 12.43 5.93 -37.57
CA SER A 6 11.57 6.47 -38.63
C SER A 6 11.25 7.95 -38.46
N TYR A 7 11.39 8.51 -37.25
CA TYR A 7 11.21 9.95 -36.95
C TYR A 7 12.50 10.69 -36.59
N LEU A 8 13.65 10.01 -36.62
CA LEU A 8 14.91 10.54 -36.11
C LEU A 8 15.27 11.88 -36.78
N ASN A 9 15.42 12.92 -35.95
CA ASN A 9 15.77 14.27 -36.32
C ASN A 9 14.81 14.97 -37.31
N LYS A 10 13.59 14.46 -37.52
CA LYS A 10 12.63 15.09 -38.44
C LYS A 10 12.01 16.38 -37.88
N THR A 11 11.85 16.50 -36.57
CA THR A 11 11.27 17.71 -35.95
C THR A 11 12.17 18.94 -36.16
N PRO A 12 11.61 20.12 -36.47
CA PRO A 12 12.36 21.37 -36.50
C PRO A 12 12.64 21.92 -35.09
N ASN A 13 11.97 21.40 -34.04
CA ASN A 13 12.05 21.90 -32.68
C ASN A 13 13.29 21.36 -31.95
N LYS A 14 14.48 21.65 -32.46
CA LYS A 14 15.76 21.20 -31.90
C LYS A 14 16.87 22.19 -32.23
N THR A 15 17.90 22.24 -31.40
CA THR A 15 19.09 23.11 -31.65
C THR A 15 20.31 22.26 -31.94
N ALA A 16 21.08 22.58 -32.99
CA ALA A 16 22.34 21.88 -33.27
C ALA A 16 23.34 22.09 -32.13
N ARG A 17 24.05 21.02 -31.74
CA ARG A 17 25.16 21.11 -30.80
C ARG A 17 26.42 21.55 -31.53
N ASN A 18 27.22 22.40 -30.88
CA ASN A 18 28.53 22.81 -31.38
C ASN A 18 29.64 21.79 -31.09
N THR A 19 29.28 20.60 -30.58
CA THR A 19 30.22 19.52 -30.25
C THR A 19 29.60 18.17 -30.59
N THR A 20 30.46 17.22 -30.96
CA THR A 20 30.10 15.81 -31.16
C THR A 20 30.40 14.93 -29.94
N SER A 21 31.03 15.48 -28.89
CA SER A 21 31.42 14.76 -27.67
C SER A 21 30.44 14.92 -26.51
N PHE A 22 29.22 15.39 -26.77
CA PHE A 22 28.23 15.59 -25.73
C PHE A 22 27.93 14.29 -24.97
N LYS A 23 27.91 14.41 -23.64
CA LYS A 23 27.50 13.37 -22.71
C LYS A 23 26.44 13.96 -21.78
N PRO A 24 25.21 13.42 -21.79
CA PRO A 24 24.17 13.88 -20.89
C PRO A 24 24.51 13.54 -19.45
N GLU A 25 24.13 14.43 -18.55
CA GLU A 25 24.36 14.28 -17.12
C GLU A 25 23.19 13.62 -16.41
N PHE A 26 21.95 13.85 -16.88
CA PHE A 26 20.73 13.35 -16.24
C PHE A 26 19.58 13.20 -17.24
N VAL A 27 18.46 12.68 -16.77
CA VAL A 27 17.26 12.41 -17.58
C VAL A 27 16.05 13.07 -16.94
N VAL A 28 15.20 13.69 -17.75
CA VAL A 28 13.87 14.16 -17.36
C VAL A 28 12.84 13.26 -18.04
N LEU A 29 11.98 12.65 -17.23
CA LEU A 29 10.93 11.73 -17.62
C LEU A 29 9.59 12.47 -17.64
N HIS A 30 8.84 12.28 -18.72
CA HIS A 30 7.63 13.02 -19.07
C HIS A 30 6.49 12.07 -19.45
N GLU A 31 5.28 12.59 -19.52
CA GLU A 31 4.14 11.94 -20.13
C GLU A 31 3.49 12.86 -21.18
N THR A 32 3.13 12.31 -22.34
CA THR A 32 2.75 13.13 -23.52
C THR A 32 1.46 13.93 -23.35
N ALA A 33 0.69 13.64 -22.30
CA ALA A 33 -0.62 14.21 -21.99
C ALA A 33 -1.64 14.05 -23.13
N GLY A 34 -1.45 13.08 -24.03
CA GLY A 34 -2.31 12.81 -25.18
C GLY A 34 -2.13 13.75 -26.39
N TYR A 35 -1.23 14.74 -26.32
CA TYR A 35 -0.96 15.67 -27.43
C TYR A 35 0.50 15.65 -27.91
N GLY A 36 1.46 15.20 -27.10
CA GLY A 36 2.88 15.12 -27.45
C GLY A 36 3.27 13.98 -28.42
N SER A 37 2.42 13.65 -29.40
CA SER A 37 2.68 12.54 -30.33
C SER A 37 3.83 12.83 -31.30
N LEU A 38 4.35 11.78 -31.93
CA LEU A 38 5.46 11.87 -32.89
C LEU A 38 5.17 12.85 -34.04
N GLU A 39 3.94 12.81 -34.58
CA GLU A 39 3.49 13.66 -35.68
C GLU A 39 3.21 15.08 -35.22
N TRP A 40 2.65 15.25 -34.02
CA TRP A 40 2.34 16.57 -33.48
C TRP A 40 3.61 17.41 -33.31
N ASN A 41 4.68 16.81 -32.76
CA ASN A 41 5.96 17.47 -32.53
C ASN A 41 6.77 17.76 -33.81
N LEU A 42 6.30 17.39 -35.00
CA LEU A 42 6.89 17.84 -36.28
C LEU A 42 6.54 19.30 -36.61
N ARG A 43 5.51 19.86 -35.98
CA ARG A 43 5.04 21.23 -36.23
C ARG A 43 5.97 22.26 -35.58
N PRO A 44 6.54 23.23 -36.30
CA PRO A 44 7.41 24.27 -35.74
C PRO A 44 6.78 25.08 -34.60
N GLU A 45 5.46 25.22 -34.61
CA GLU A 45 4.71 26.05 -33.65
C GLU A 45 4.65 25.42 -32.25
N VAL A 46 4.85 24.10 -32.16
CA VAL A 46 4.82 23.35 -30.89
C VAL A 46 5.99 23.76 -29.99
N ARG A 47 7.13 24.17 -30.58
CA ARG A 47 8.32 24.64 -29.85
C ARG A 47 8.73 23.70 -28.71
N SER A 48 8.53 22.41 -28.91
CA SER A 48 8.87 21.36 -27.97
C SER A 48 9.23 20.07 -28.70
N SER A 49 10.13 19.30 -28.11
CA SER A 49 10.57 17.99 -28.58
C SER A 49 11.22 17.20 -27.45
N TYR A 50 11.52 15.94 -27.72
CA TYR A 50 12.13 14.98 -26.79
C TYR A 50 13.15 14.12 -27.54
N ASN A 51 14.02 13.43 -26.80
CA ASN A 51 15.00 12.53 -27.39
C ASN A 51 14.37 11.17 -27.68
N TYR A 52 13.56 10.66 -26.77
CA TYR A 52 12.90 9.35 -26.90
C TYR A 52 11.41 9.43 -26.58
N LEU A 53 10.62 8.59 -27.24
CA LEU A 53 9.21 8.35 -26.90
C LEU A 53 8.94 6.85 -26.79
N ILE A 54 8.21 6.45 -25.75
CA ILE A 54 7.76 5.08 -25.53
C ILE A 54 6.25 5.00 -25.79
N ALA A 55 5.87 4.38 -26.91
CA ALA A 55 4.47 4.23 -27.31
C ALA A 55 3.72 3.23 -26.40
N ARG A 56 2.38 3.24 -26.42
CA ARG A 56 1.53 2.38 -25.57
C ARG A 56 1.84 0.88 -25.69
N ASP A 57 2.28 0.42 -26.86
CA ASP A 57 2.67 -0.97 -27.12
C ASP A 57 4.07 -1.33 -26.58
N GLY A 58 4.82 -0.35 -26.07
CA GLY A 58 6.19 -0.47 -25.58
C GLY A 58 7.27 -0.11 -26.62
N LYS A 59 6.91 0.22 -27.85
CA LYS A 59 7.89 0.57 -28.88
C LYS A 59 8.61 1.88 -28.54
N ILE A 60 9.94 1.90 -28.68
CA ILE A 60 10.77 3.08 -28.39
C ILE A 60 11.21 3.73 -29.69
N TYR A 61 10.83 4.99 -29.85
CA TYR A 61 11.25 5.85 -30.95
C TYR A 61 12.43 6.72 -30.50
N HIS A 62 13.50 6.73 -31.29
CA HIS A 62 14.59 7.71 -31.16
C HIS A 62 14.24 8.92 -32.02
N TYR A 63 13.83 10.00 -31.37
CA TYR A 63 13.18 11.15 -32.01
C TYR A 63 14.17 12.29 -32.31
N VAL A 64 15.01 12.65 -31.33
CA VAL A 64 16.09 13.64 -31.50
C VAL A 64 17.39 13.03 -31.02
N ASN A 65 18.39 12.99 -31.91
CA ASN A 65 19.72 12.50 -31.58
C ASN A 65 20.40 13.45 -30.59
N GLU A 66 20.51 13.01 -29.34
CA GLU A 66 21.06 13.73 -28.21
C GLU A 66 22.52 14.15 -28.40
N LYS A 67 23.31 13.44 -29.22
CA LYS A 67 24.72 13.80 -29.49
C LYS A 67 24.86 14.95 -30.48
N ALA A 68 23.92 15.06 -31.43
CA ALA A 68 23.96 16.08 -32.48
C ALA A 68 23.08 17.29 -32.18
N TYR A 69 22.03 17.11 -31.36
CA TYR A 69 21.02 18.12 -31.12
C TYR A 69 20.58 18.19 -29.65
N VAL A 70 20.12 19.37 -29.26
CA VAL A 70 19.40 19.67 -28.01
C VAL A 70 17.90 19.59 -28.31
N ALA A 71 17.20 18.67 -27.65
CA ALA A 71 15.74 18.60 -27.67
C ALA A 71 15.12 19.63 -26.70
N TRP A 72 13.90 20.10 -26.95
CA TRP A 72 13.26 21.17 -26.17
C TRP A 72 12.15 20.61 -25.28
N HIS A 73 12.51 20.05 -24.11
CA HIS A 73 11.55 19.30 -23.27
C HIS A 73 11.30 19.92 -21.89
N ALA A 74 12.28 20.56 -21.26
CA ALA A 74 12.19 20.95 -19.85
C ALA A 74 11.40 22.24 -19.59
N GLY A 75 11.32 23.16 -20.55
CA GLY A 75 10.67 24.47 -20.34
C GLY A 75 11.49 25.47 -19.50
N VAL A 76 10.99 26.71 -19.39
CA VAL A 76 11.75 27.85 -18.85
C VAL A 76 11.71 28.01 -17.33
N ARG A 77 10.80 27.32 -16.64
CA ARG A 77 10.60 27.42 -15.18
C ARG A 77 11.21 26.25 -14.41
N SER A 78 12.22 25.63 -15.00
CA SER A 78 12.74 24.33 -14.56
C SER A 78 14.08 24.48 -13.85
N TRP A 79 14.34 23.66 -12.85
CA TRP A 79 15.59 23.65 -12.09
C TRP A 79 15.99 22.21 -11.72
N ALA A 80 17.21 21.81 -12.08
CA ALA A 80 17.77 20.51 -11.71
C ALA A 80 19.30 20.54 -11.76
N ARG A 81 19.96 19.92 -10.77
CA ARG A 81 21.42 19.74 -10.73
C ARG A 81 22.24 21.04 -10.92
N GLY A 82 21.69 22.18 -10.52
CA GLY A 82 22.33 23.50 -10.65
C GLY A 82 22.08 24.21 -11.98
N TYR A 83 21.36 23.58 -12.91
CA TYR A 83 20.96 24.16 -14.20
C TYR A 83 19.54 24.71 -14.15
N SER A 84 19.27 25.75 -14.93
CA SER A 84 17.97 26.45 -14.95
C SER A 84 17.37 26.67 -16.33
N GLY A 85 16.05 26.61 -16.41
CA GLY A 85 15.28 26.85 -17.62
C GLY A 85 15.77 26.03 -18.82
N GLY A 86 16.04 26.72 -19.93
CA GLY A 86 16.51 26.07 -21.16
C GLY A 86 17.89 25.40 -21.06
N GLU A 87 18.69 25.72 -20.04
CA GLU A 87 19.99 25.08 -19.81
C GLU A 87 19.84 23.59 -19.48
N ILE A 88 18.74 23.19 -18.83
CA ILE A 88 18.44 21.77 -18.56
C ILE A 88 18.41 20.97 -19.86
N ASN A 89 17.81 21.50 -20.93
CA ASN A 89 17.76 20.83 -22.23
C ASN A 89 19.16 20.54 -22.78
N VAL A 90 20.14 21.39 -22.47
CA VAL A 90 21.52 21.21 -22.94
C VAL A 90 22.17 20.01 -22.27
N HIS A 91 21.91 19.78 -20.98
CA HIS A 91 22.57 18.76 -20.14
C HIS A 91 21.77 17.46 -19.95
N ALA A 92 20.47 17.47 -20.27
CA ALA A 92 19.58 16.34 -20.02
C ALA A 92 19.11 15.63 -21.30
N ILE A 93 18.67 14.38 -21.13
CA ILE A 93 17.83 13.67 -22.09
C ILE A 93 16.37 13.85 -21.67
N GLY A 94 15.49 14.18 -22.63
CA GLY A 94 14.04 14.12 -22.46
C GLY A 94 13.46 12.80 -22.95
N VAL A 95 12.72 12.09 -22.10
CA VAL A 95 11.98 10.86 -22.46
C VAL A 95 10.50 11.06 -22.20
N GLU A 96 9.69 10.88 -23.24
CA GLU A 96 8.24 10.84 -23.16
C GLU A 96 7.73 9.40 -23.04
N VAL A 97 6.77 9.17 -22.17
CA VAL A 97 5.95 7.95 -22.18
C VAL A 97 4.55 8.31 -22.64
N GLU A 98 4.04 7.60 -23.64
CA GLU A 98 2.72 7.90 -24.19
C GLU A 98 1.60 7.64 -23.17
N GLY A 99 0.83 8.68 -22.87
CA GLY A 99 -0.29 8.58 -21.95
C GLY A 99 -1.05 9.89 -21.79
N PRO A 100 -2.25 9.84 -21.19
CA PRO A 100 -3.11 11.02 -21.04
C PRO A 100 -2.65 12.00 -19.94
N ASN A 101 -1.68 11.61 -19.09
CA ASN A 101 -1.25 12.40 -17.94
C ASN A 101 -2.42 12.79 -17.00
N ASP A 102 -3.41 11.92 -16.85
CA ASP A 102 -4.55 12.10 -15.93
C ASP A 102 -4.48 11.15 -14.72
N GLY A 103 -3.41 10.36 -14.61
CA GLY A 103 -3.23 9.29 -13.63
C GLY A 103 -3.52 7.89 -14.17
N THR A 104 -4.02 7.77 -15.41
CA THR A 104 -4.18 6.49 -16.09
C THR A 104 -2.81 5.78 -16.19
N PRO A 105 -2.68 4.54 -15.67
CA PRO A 105 -1.41 3.85 -15.68
C PRO A 105 -0.82 3.63 -17.08
N ILE A 106 0.52 3.70 -17.16
CA ILE A 106 1.26 3.21 -18.32
C ILE A 106 1.14 1.68 -18.44
N THR A 107 1.28 1.15 -19.66
CA THR A 107 1.19 -0.29 -19.89
C THR A 107 2.40 -1.03 -19.34
N THR A 108 2.28 -2.34 -19.08
CA THR A 108 3.41 -3.18 -18.71
C THR A 108 4.53 -3.16 -19.76
N ASN A 109 4.18 -3.07 -21.05
CA ASN A 109 5.18 -2.99 -22.11
C ASN A 109 5.94 -1.65 -22.04
N GLN A 110 5.24 -0.55 -21.77
CA GLN A 110 5.90 0.75 -21.53
C GLN A 110 6.84 0.70 -20.32
N THR A 111 6.41 0.08 -19.21
CA THR A 111 7.25 -0.08 -18.03
C THR A 111 8.53 -0.85 -18.35
N LYS A 112 8.43 -1.99 -19.05
CA LYS A 112 9.61 -2.79 -19.46
C LYS A 112 10.56 -1.98 -20.33
N SER A 113 10.03 -1.31 -21.35
CA SER A 113 10.79 -0.47 -22.26
C SER A 113 11.47 0.70 -21.56
N LEU A 114 10.79 1.33 -20.59
CA LEU A 114 11.36 2.42 -19.80
C LEU A 114 12.52 1.94 -18.93
N VAL A 115 12.37 0.79 -18.27
CA VAL A 115 13.44 0.14 -17.48
C VAL A 115 14.63 -0.17 -18.39
N GLU A 116 14.42 -0.81 -19.55
CA GLU A 116 15.51 -1.09 -20.49
C GLU A 116 16.20 0.19 -21.00
N LEU A 117 15.43 1.24 -21.26
CA LEU A 117 15.95 2.53 -21.72
C LEU A 117 16.82 3.20 -20.64
N ILE A 118 16.43 3.11 -19.36
CA ILE A 118 17.25 3.61 -18.26
C ILE A 118 18.55 2.80 -18.13
N ARG A 119 18.50 1.46 -18.25
CA ARG A 119 19.73 0.62 -18.28
C ARG A 119 20.64 1.07 -19.43
N TYR A 120 20.07 1.33 -20.61
CA TYR A 120 20.81 1.84 -21.76
C TYR A 120 21.50 3.18 -21.46
N PHE A 121 20.85 4.12 -20.78
CA PHE A 121 21.48 5.38 -20.41
C PHE A 121 22.61 5.22 -19.39
N ARG A 122 22.43 4.36 -18.38
CA ARG A 122 23.51 3.99 -17.47
C ARG A 122 24.70 3.43 -18.24
N ASP A 123 24.47 2.46 -19.12
CA ASP A 123 25.55 1.74 -19.79
C ASP A 123 26.26 2.59 -20.86
N THR A 124 25.51 3.46 -21.54
CA THR A 124 26.04 4.31 -22.63
C THR A 124 26.67 5.61 -22.12
N TYR A 125 26.06 6.21 -21.09
CA TYR A 125 26.40 7.55 -20.60
C TYR A 125 26.88 7.55 -19.15
N ALA A 126 27.02 6.40 -18.50
CA ALA A 126 27.40 6.32 -17.08
C ALA A 126 26.56 7.23 -16.17
N ILE A 127 25.28 7.43 -16.51
CA ILE A 127 24.33 8.18 -15.67
C ILE A 127 23.97 7.26 -14.50
N PRO A 128 24.23 7.66 -13.23
CA PRO A 128 23.88 6.85 -12.07
C PRO A 128 22.36 6.65 -11.97
N ILE A 129 21.93 5.42 -11.68
CA ILE A 129 20.51 5.10 -11.45
C ILE A 129 20.12 5.59 -10.05
N SER A 130 19.81 6.88 -9.93
CA SER A 130 19.29 7.48 -8.70
C SER A 130 18.37 8.67 -8.98
N ARG A 131 17.66 9.10 -7.93
CA ARG A 131 16.75 10.26 -7.99
C ARG A 131 17.47 11.60 -8.22
N ASP A 132 18.80 11.64 -8.09
CA ASP A 132 19.60 12.83 -8.36
C ASP A 132 19.94 12.98 -9.86
N TYR A 133 19.59 11.98 -10.67
CA TYR A 133 19.94 11.86 -12.08
C TYR A 133 18.75 11.49 -12.97
N PHE A 134 17.63 11.07 -12.40
CA PHE A 134 16.38 10.79 -13.11
C PHE A 134 15.25 11.53 -12.41
N PHE A 135 14.68 12.52 -13.10
CA PHE A 135 13.68 13.41 -12.55
C PHE A 135 12.34 13.25 -13.27
N ALA A 136 11.24 13.36 -12.51
CA ALA A 136 9.94 13.69 -13.07
C ALA A 136 9.92 15.17 -13.51
N HIS A 137 9.17 15.50 -14.56
CA HIS A 137 9.02 16.88 -15.01
C HIS A 137 8.42 17.79 -13.91
N SER A 138 7.45 17.27 -13.17
CA SER A 138 6.85 17.91 -12.00
C SER A 138 7.84 18.24 -10.89
N THR A 139 8.91 17.45 -10.74
CA THR A 139 9.98 17.70 -9.77
C THR A 139 10.91 18.82 -10.24
N VAL A 140 11.20 18.90 -11.55
CA VAL A 140 12.08 19.97 -12.07
C VAL A 140 11.34 21.29 -12.25
N ALA A 141 10.02 21.29 -12.46
CA ALA A 141 9.19 22.48 -12.66
C ALA A 141 7.98 22.52 -11.70
N PRO A 142 8.21 22.54 -10.37
CA PRO A 142 7.14 22.41 -9.38
C PRO A 142 6.12 23.55 -9.49
N GLY A 143 4.83 23.19 -9.47
CA GLY A 143 3.72 24.14 -9.60
C GLY A 143 3.45 24.65 -11.02
N TYR A 144 4.23 24.21 -12.01
CA TYR A 144 4.02 24.54 -13.43
C TYR A 144 3.80 23.30 -14.30
N LYS A 145 4.43 22.18 -13.93
CA LYS A 145 4.26 20.87 -14.56
C LYS A 145 3.80 19.86 -13.52
N ASP A 146 2.97 18.92 -13.96
CA ASP A 146 2.45 17.85 -13.12
C ASP A 146 2.76 16.45 -13.68
N ASP A 147 3.40 16.35 -14.85
CA ASP A 147 3.80 15.08 -15.47
C ASP A 147 5.10 14.49 -14.87
N PRO A 148 5.27 13.16 -14.95
CA PRO A 148 4.29 12.16 -15.36
C PRO A 148 3.32 11.80 -14.22
N ARG A 149 2.07 11.48 -14.56
CA ARG A 149 1.03 11.05 -13.60
C ARG A 149 0.67 9.58 -13.73
N GLY A 150 0.89 8.98 -14.90
CA GLY A 150 0.64 7.57 -15.17
C GLY A 150 1.69 6.61 -14.59
N TYR A 151 2.81 7.10 -14.06
CA TYR A 151 3.85 6.29 -13.44
C TYR A 151 4.75 7.07 -12.48
N SER A 152 5.44 6.36 -11.58
CA SER A 152 6.40 6.91 -10.64
C SER A 152 7.85 6.69 -11.12
N VAL A 153 8.62 7.78 -11.21
CA VAL A 153 10.05 7.72 -11.54
C VAL A 153 10.80 6.92 -10.47
N GLU A 154 10.49 7.14 -9.19
CA GLU A 154 11.12 6.41 -8.10
C GLU A 154 10.87 4.90 -8.21
N TYR A 155 9.62 4.51 -8.45
CA TYR A 155 9.29 3.11 -8.59
C TYR A 155 9.99 2.48 -9.80
N THR A 156 10.02 3.19 -10.93
CA THR A 156 10.73 2.75 -12.13
C THR A 156 12.22 2.52 -11.83
N LEU A 157 12.84 3.38 -11.03
CA LEU A 157 14.23 3.18 -10.60
C LEU A 157 14.39 1.97 -9.68
N LYS A 158 13.42 1.69 -8.80
CA LYS A 158 13.42 0.47 -7.96
C LYS A 158 13.27 -0.81 -8.79
N LEU A 159 12.54 -0.79 -9.91
CA LEU A 159 12.49 -1.93 -10.84
C LEU A 159 13.85 -2.23 -11.49
N LEU A 160 14.77 -1.26 -11.56
CA LEU A 160 16.11 -1.53 -12.07
C LEU A 160 17.00 -2.28 -11.10
N ASP A 161 16.63 -2.24 -9.81
CA ASP A 161 17.22 -3.01 -8.73
C ASP A 161 16.73 -4.48 -8.74
N GLU A 162 16.06 -4.92 -9.82
CA GLU A 162 15.66 -6.32 -10.09
C GLU A 162 16.82 -7.33 -10.20
N SER A 163 18.05 -6.89 -9.94
CA SER A 163 19.01 -7.76 -9.27
C SER A 163 18.76 -7.83 -7.75
N SER A 164 17.52 -7.99 -7.27
CA SER A 164 17.07 -9.05 -6.35
C SER A 164 15.72 -8.74 -5.66
N PRO A 165 14.81 -9.72 -5.49
CA PRO A 165 14.02 -9.78 -4.26
C PRO A 165 15.02 -10.03 -3.13
N SER A 166 15.40 -9.03 -2.34
CA SER A 166 16.28 -9.16 -1.16
C SER A 166 17.22 -10.40 -1.19
N THR A 167 18.31 -10.40 -1.94
CA THR A 167 19.34 -11.48 -1.80
C THR A 167 20.32 -11.20 -0.67
N GLY A 168 20.18 -10.06 0.01
CA GLY A 168 20.64 -9.97 1.39
C GLY A 168 20.01 -11.11 2.18
N PRO A 169 20.76 -11.81 3.06
CA PRO A 169 20.19 -12.86 3.87
C PRO A 169 18.95 -12.30 4.56
N ARG A 170 17.80 -12.99 4.43
CA ARG A 170 16.59 -12.62 5.16
C ARG A 170 17.00 -12.41 6.62
N PRO A 171 16.56 -11.33 7.27
CA PRO A 171 16.98 -11.11 8.64
C PRO A 171 16.65 -12.35 9.45
N ASN A 172 17.71 -12.94 10.01
CA ASN A 172 17.63 -14.17 10.77
C ASN A 172 17.70 -13.82 12.25
N THR A 173 16.99 -12.77 12.64
CA THR A 173 16.76 -12.42 14.04
C THR A 173 15.49 -13.12 14.53
N LEU A 174 15.30 -13.13 15.85
CA LEU A 174 14.08 -13.65 16.45
C LEU A 174 12.83 -12.92 15.93
N GLY A 175 12.89 -11.58 15.83
CA GLY A 175 11.78 -10.75 15.38
C GLY A 175 11.39 -11.02 13.94
N ALA A 176 12.37 -11.05 13.03
CA ALA A 176 12.11 -11.31 11.62
C ALA A 176 11.58 -12.72 11.34
N GLN A 177 12.10 -13.73 12.03
CA GLN A 177 11.60 -15.10 11.85
C GLN A 177 10.18 -15.27 12.42
N LEU A 178 9.87 -14.66 13.57
CA LEU A 178 8.50 -14.66 14.08
C LEU A 178 7.55 -13.85 13.18
N ARG A 179 8.00 -12.72 12.61
CA ARG A 179 7.21 -12.01 11.58
C ARG A 179 6.94 -12.90 10.37
N ASN A 180 7.91 -13.72 9.93
CA ASN A 180 7.68 -14.69 8.87
C ASN A 180 6.56 -15.70 9.18
N GLU A 181 6.49 -16.20 10.42
CA GLU A 181 5.38 -17.05 10.88
C GLU A 181 4.02 -16.31 10.83
N VAL A 182 3.99 -15.05 11.25
CA VAL A 182 2.79 -14.20 11.25
C VAL A 182 2.31 -13.91 9.83
N TYR A 183 3.21 -13.59 8.90
CA TYR A 183 2.85 -13.37 7.48
C TYR A 183 2.38 -14.67 6.80
N THR A 184 2.96 -15.81 7.15
CA THR A 184 2.52 -17.12 6.66
C THR A 184 1.07 -17.40 7.07
N LEU A 185 0.70 -17.07 8.32
CA LEU A 185 -0.68 -17.14 8.79
C LEU A 185 -1.63 -16.24 7.98
N ALA A 186 -1.16 -15.06 7.57
CA ALA A 186 -1.88 -14.12 6.72
C ALA A 186 -1.90 -14.53 5.23
N LYS A 187 -1.45 -15.74 4.89
CA LYS A 187 -1.32 -16.27 3.52
C LYS A 187 -0.39 -15.44 2.63
N GLY A 188 0.64 -14.85 3.23
CA GLY A 188 1.65 -14.05 2.55
C GLY A 188 3.06 -14.43 2.93
N GLU A 189 3.99 -13.60 2.46
CA GLU A 189 5.40 -13.72 2.77
C GLU A 189 5.87 -12.47 3.52
N TYR A 190 6.71 -12.66 4.54
CA TYR A 190 7.32 -11.53 5.22
C TYR A 190 8.43 -10.91 4.35
N ARG A 191 8.22 -9.65 3.95
CA ARG A 191 9.13 -8.87 3.12
C ARG A 191 9.35 -7.48 3.73
N PRO A 192 10.40 -7.28 4.55
CA PRO A 192 10.65 -6.00 5.22
C PRO A 192 10.90 -4.84 4.25
N ASP A 193 11.32 -5.14 3.03
CA ASP A 193 11.58 -4.22 1.93
C ASP A 193 10.32 -3.81 1.16
N TRP A 194 9.20 -4.52 1.32
CA TRP A 194 7.97 -4.22 0.59
C TRP A 194 7.23 -3.02 1.16
N VAL A 195 6.66 -2.21 0.27
CA VAL A 195 6.06 -0.93 0.63
C VAL A 195 4.88 -1.07 1.59
N PHE A 196 4.04 -2.09 1.44
CA PHE A 196 2.91 -2.31 2.33
C PHE A 196 3.37 -2.65 3.75
N HIS A 197 4.42 -3.47 3.89
CA HIS A 197 5.02 -3.76 5.18
C HIS A 197 5.58 -2.48 5.83
N GLN A 198 6.42 -1.74 5.10
CA GLN A 198 7.02 -0.51 5.61
C GLN A 198 5.96 0.52 6.00
N TYR A 199 4.91 0.66 5.19
CA TYR A 199 3.77 1.53 5.49
C TYR A 199 3.02 1.05 6.75
N ALA A 200 2.75 -0.25 6.87
CA ALA A 200 2.05 -0.83 8.01
C ALA A 200 2.80 -0.63 9.32
N VAL A 201 4.13 -0.82 9.32
CA VAL A 201 4.99 -0.56 10.49
C VAL A 201 4.97 0.93 10.84
N LYS A 202 5.21 1.81 9.86
CA LYS A 202 5.23 3.27 10.05
C LYS A 202 3.92 3.80 10.65
N HIS A 203 2.78 3.28 10.20
CA HIS A 203 1.45 3.71 10.63
C HIS A 203 0.84 2.82 11.73
N LYS A 204 1.63 1.88 12.28
CA LYS A 204 1.23 0.98 13.37
C LYS A 204 -0.08 0.23 13.10
N LEU A 205 -0.26 -0.27 11.87
CA LEU A 205 -1.50 -0.92 11.42
C LEU A 205 -1.76 -2.28 12.08
N GLY A 206 -0.81 -2.78 12.85
CA GLY A 206 -0.93 -4.01 13.63
C GLY A 206 -0.51 -5.24 12.84
N SER A 207 -1.02 -6.41 13.22
CA SER A 207 -0.65 -7.67 12.57
C SER A 207 -1.38 -7.85 11.23
N PRO A 208 -0.73 -8.43 10.21
CA PRO A 208 -1.40 -8.76 8.95
C PRO A 208 -2.44 -9.87 9.20
N ILE A 209 -3.59 -9.74 8.55
CA ILE A 209 -4.68 -10.73 8.55
C ILE A 209 -4.76 -11.40 7.18
N ARG A 210 -4.58 -10.62 6.11
CA ARG A 210 -4.55 -11.12 4.74
C ARG A 210 -3.56 -10.32 3.91
N VAL A 211 -2.61 -11.02 3.30
CA VAL A 211 -1.67 -10.45 2.34
C VAL A 211 -2.14 -10.79 0.93
N GLY A 212 -2.14 -9.81 0.04
CA GLY A 212 -2.56 -9.98 -1.34
C GLY A 212 -4.08 -10.05 -1.53
N MET A 213 -4.63 -8.98 -2.08
CA MET A 213 -6.02 -8.87 -2.47
C MET A 213 -6.13 -7.96 -3.69
N ASP A 214 -6.38 -8.55 -4.85
CA ASP A 214 -6.47 -7.83 -6.10
C ASP A 214 -7.93 -7.59 -6.48
N PHE A 215 -8.23 -6.37 -6.94
CA PHE A 215 -9.54 -6.00 -7.46
C PHE A 215 -9.41 -4.89 -8.51
N SER A 216 -10.49 -4.55 -9.19
CA SER A 216 -10.48 -3.48 -10.20
C SER A 216 -11.73 -2.62 -10.11
N VAL A 217 -11.56 -1.31 -10.25
CA VAL A 217 -12.63 -0.31 -10.21
C VAL A 217 -12.39 0.66 -11.34
N LYS A 218 -13.39 0.87 -12.20
CA LYS A 218 -13.32 1.82 -13.34
C LYS A 218 -12.06 1.65 -14.21
N GLY A 219 -11.63 0.41 -14.44
CA GLY A 219 -10.44 0.09 -15.24
C GLY A 219 -9.09 0.22 -14.53
N ILE A 220 -9.07 0.68 -13.27
CA ILE A 220 -7.86 0.72 -12.44
C ILE A 220 -7.78 -0.57 -11.63
N ARG A 221 -6.69 -1.31 -11.76
CA ARG A 221 -6.39 -2.47 -10.92
C ARG A 221 -5.73 -2.01 -9.63
N TYR A 222 -6.18 -2.55 -8.51
CA TYR A 222 -5.60 -2.37 -7.19
C TYR A 222 -5.10 -3.69 -6.65
N THR A 223 -4.11 -3.61 -5.77
CA THR A 223 -3.74 -4.70 -4.86
C THR A 223 -3.76 -4.16 -3.45
N GLY A 224 -3.94 -5.01 -2.46
CA GLY A 224 -4.03 -4.59 -1.07
C GLY A 224 -3.74 -5.68 -0.05
N GLU A 225 -3.61 -5.21 1.18
CA GLU A 225 -3.35 -6.03 2.35
C GLU A 225 -4.26 -5.58 3.50
N VAL A 226 -4.74 -6.56 4.26
CA VAL A 226 -5.62 -6.37 5.40
C VAL A 226 -4.79 -6.50 6.67
N TYR A 227 -4.79 -5.46 7.49
CA TYR A 227 -4.15 -5.42 8.79
C TYR A 227 -5.19 -5.27 9.90
N GLY A 228 -4.79 -5.53 11.13
CA GLY A 228 -5.70 -5.46 12.28
C GLY A 228 -6.33 -4.09 12.51
N ARG A 229 -5.75 -2.98 12.05
CA ARG A 229 -6.35 -1.65 12.20
C ARG A 229 -7.04 -1.11 10.96
N ASP A 230 -6.61 -1.52 9.77
CA ASP A 230 -7.10 -0.97 8.52
C ASP A 230 -6.76 -1.87 7.33
N VAL A 231 -7.35 -1.57 6.18
CA VAL A 231 -6.97 -2.15 4.90
C VAL A 231 -6.20 -1.11 4.11
N ILE A 232 -5.05 -1.50 3.55
CA ILE A 232 -4.26 -0.65 2.67
C ILE A 232 -4.29 -1.20 1.25
N ILE A 233 -4.36 -0.28 0.29
CA ILE A 233 -4.34 -0.61 -1.14
C ILE A 233 -3.34 0.28 -1.86
N SER A 234 -2.88 -0.19 -3.02
CA SER A 234 -2.13 0.57 -4.00
C SER A 234 -2.73 0.29 -5.37
N PRO A 235 -2.87 1.30 -6.25
CA PRO A 235 -3.03 1.03 -7.67
C PRO A 235 -1.85 0.19 -8.15
N TYR A 236 -2.12 -0.73 -9.07
CA TYR A 236 -1.09 -1.59 -9.64
C TYR A 236 -0.03 -0.72 -10.35
N ASN A 237 1.25 -0.98 -10.11
CA ASN A 237 2.39 -0.20 -10.60
C ASN A 237 2.53 1.24 -10.05
N GLN A 238 1.77 1.62 -9.01
CA GLN A 238 1.89 2.92 -8.31
C GLN A 238 2.20 2.72 -6.81
N TRP A 239 3.21 1.90 -6.52
CA TRP A 239 3.50 1.40 -5.17
C TRP A 239 3.92 2.46 -4.16
N ASP A 240 4.24 3.67 -4.60
CA ASP A 240 4.43 4.85 -3.75
C ASP A 240 3.10 5.42 -3.20
N ILE A 241 1.98 5.03 -3.79
CA ILE A 241 0.64 5.42 -3.36
C ILE A 241 0.03 4.28 -2.53
N VAL A 242 0.13 4.42 -1.21
CA VAL A 242 -0.59 3.54 -0.28
C VAL A 242 -1.78 4.29 0.30
N LEU A 243 -2.98 3.84 -0.04
CA LEU A 243 -4.25 4.41 0.42
C LEU A 243 -4.84 3.53 1.52
N ARG A 244 -5.32 4.17 2.60
CA ARG A 244 -6.04 3.48 3.68
C ARG A 244 -7.54 3.52 3.46
N ALA A 245 -8.21 2.40 3.72
CA ALA A 245 -9.66 2.31 3.57
C ALA A 245 -10.41 3.37 4.40
N ASN A 246 -9.96 3.66 5.62
CA ASN A 246 -10.58 4.71 6.43
C ASN A 246 -10.47 6.13 5.84
N GLU A 247 -9.46 6.37 5.01
CA GLU A 247 -9.15 7.69 4.44
C GLU A 247 -9.62 7.82 2.98
N LEU A 248 -10.13 6.74 2.37
CA LEU A 248 -10.62 6.76 0.98
C LEU A 248 -11.84 7.68 0.84
N THR A 249 -11.74 8.63 -0.09
CA THR A 249 -12.84 9.52 -0.47
C THR A 249 -13.62 9.03 -1.70
N ASP A 250 -13.00 8.23 -2.57
CA ASP A 250 -13.69 7.57 -3.68
C ASP A 250 -14.56 6.43 -3.14
N GLN A 251 -15.88 6.63 -3.19
CA GLN A 251 -16.84 5.69 -2.64
C GLN A 251 -16.95 4.39 -3.46
N ASP A 252 -16.69 4.43 -4.77
CA ASP A 252 -16.73 3.23 -5.61
C ASP A 252 -15.53 2.34 -5.28
N VAL A 253 -14.35 2.94 -5.12
CA VAL A 253 -13.14 2.22 -4.69
C VAL A 253 -13.34 1.67 -3.27
N TYR A 254 -13.88 2.46 -2.34
CA TYR A 254 -14.16 2.01 -0.98
C TYR A 254 -15.15 0.84 -0.94
N ASN A 255 -16.27 0.94 -1.67
CA ASN A 255 -17.29 -0.11 -1.69
C ASN A 255 -16.74 -1.42 -2.26
N ALA A 256 -16.01 -1.36 -3.37
CA ALA A 256 -15.34 -2.52 -3.93
C ALA A 256 -14.32 -3.09 -2.93
N LEU A 257 -13.46 -2.24 -2.35
CA LEU A 257 -12.49 -2.67 -1.35
C LEU A 257 -13.14 -3.40 -0.17
N MET A 258 -14.25 -2.89 0.35
CA MET A 258 -14.98 -3.54 1.45
C MET A 258 -15.57 -4.89 1.02
N GLN A 259 -16.18 -4.97 -0.17
CA GLN A 259 -16.69 -6.25 -0.69
C GLN A 259 -15.58 -7.31 -0.76
N TYR A 260 -14.43 -6.97 -1.34
CA TYR A 260 -13.29 -7.87 -1.44
C TYR A 260 -12.67 -8.20 -0.08
N THR A 261 -12.58 -7.22 0.83
CA THR A 261 -12.07 -7.42 2.19
C THR A 261 -12.93 -8.44 2.95
N TYR A 262 -14.25 -8.22 2.98
CA TYR A 262 -15.19 -9.12 3.65
C TYR A 262 -15.10 -10.54 3.07
N GLY A 263 -15.12 -10.68 1.75
CA GLY A 263 -14.96 -11.97 1.07
C GLY A 263 -13.63 -12.66 1.38
N ALA A 264 -12.52 -11.91 1.38
CA ALA A 264 -11.18 -12.44 1.69
C ALA A 264 -11.04 -12.94 3.14
N LEU A 265 -11.84 -12.38 4.05
CA LEU A 265 -11.92 -12.74 5.47
C LEU A 265 -13.01 -13.80 5.77
N GLY A 266 -13.78 -14.23 4.77
CA GLY A 266 -14.86 -15.19 4.95
C GLY A 266 -16.03 -14.63 5.77
N VAL A 267 -16.27 -13.33 5.69
CA VAL A 267 -17.40 -12.63 6.33
C VAL A 267 -18.37 -12.16 5.24
N ASP A 268 -19.67 -12.30 5.48
CA ASP A 268 -20.68 -11.87 4.53
C ASP A 268 -20.70 -10.36 4.41
N TYR A 269 -20.50 -9.86 3.19
CA TYR A 269 -20.61 -8.44 2.90
C TYR A 269 -22.09 -8.02 2.80
N ARG A 270 -22.58 -7.30 3.81
CA ARG A 270 -23.98 -6.85 3.91
C ARG A 270 -24.04 -5.34 4.11
N PRO A 271 -23.89 -4.55 3.03
CA PRO A 271 -23.83 -3.10 3.15
C PRO A 271 -25.13 -2.47 3.65
N ASP A 272 -26.25 -3.18 3.55
CA ASP A 272 -27.57 -2.79 4.05
C ASP A 272 -27.72 -2.92 5.57
N GLN A 273 -26.84 -3.68 6.25
CA GLN A 273 -26.99 -3.95 7.68
C GLN A 273 -26.48 -2.83 8.58
N ALA A 274 -27.14 -2.67 9.72
CA ALA A 274 -26.92 -1.56 10.66
C ALA A 274 -25.46 -1.44 11.15
N PHE A 275 -24.78 -2.56 11.42
CA PHE A 275 -23.38 -2.53 11.86
C PHE A 275 -22.44 -2.01 10.77
N TYR A 276 -22.61 -2.43 9.52
CA TYR A 276 -21.82 -1.91 8.41
C TYR A 276 -22.12 -0.42 8.16
N GLN A 277 -23.40 -0.04 8.14
CA GLN A 277 -23.82 1.35 7.99
C GLN A 277 -23.24 2.24 9.08
N PHE A 278 -23.21 1.78 10.33
CA PHE A 278 -22.64 2.52 11.46
C PHE A 278 -21.14 2.80 11.31
N ILE A 279 -20.36 1.89 10.73
CA ILE A 279 -18.89 2.07 10.60
C ILE A 279 -18.47 2.77 9.32
N SER A 280 -19.29 2.68 8.27
CA SER A 280 -18.96 3.21 6.93
C SER A 280 -19.35 4.68 6.74
N GLN A 281 -20.15 5.25 7.64
CA GLN A 281 -20.44 6.69 7.68
C GLN A 281 -19.16 7.51 7.85
N ILE A 282 -19.02 8.60 7.08
CA ILE A 282 -17.86 9.51 7.15
C ILE A 282 -18.06 10.52 8.30
N PRO A 283 -17.08 10.72 9.21
CA PRO A 283 -15.80 10.02 9.31
C PRO A 283 -15.98 8.58 9.84
N ARG A 284 -15.30 7.64 9.18
CA ARG A 284 -15.43 6.19 9.44
C ARG A 284 -14.98 5.84 10.85
N LYS A 285 -15.65 4.87 11.46
CA LYS A 285 -15.32 4.40 12.80
C LYS A 285 -14.11 3.47 12.75
N ALA A 286 -13.08 3.78 13.54
CA ALA A 286 -11.85 3.01 13.63
C ALA A 286 -12.02 1.74 14.49
N VAL A 287 -12.93 0.84 14.09
CA VAL A 287 -13.16 -0.46 14.76
C VAL A 287 -12.32 -1.59 14.16
N GLY A 288 -11.54 -1.30 13.11
CA GLY A 288 -10.74 -2.28 12.38
C GLY A 288 -11.53 -3.00 11.29
N VAL A 289 -11.21 -4.27 11.05
CA VAL A 289 -11.77 -5.10 9.97
C VAL A 289 -12.72 -6.16 10.55
N PRO A 290 -13.72 -6.65 9.77
CA PRO A 290 -14.67 -7.62 10.29
C PRO A 290 -14.00 -8.97 10.55
N LEU A 291 -14.36 -9.59 11.66
CA LEU A 291 -13.83 -10.91 12.05
C LEU A 291 -14.91 -11.99 12.12
N SER A 292 -16.19 -11.60 12.17
CA SER A 292 -17.34 -12.49 12.16
C SER A 292 -18.53 -11.87 11.43
N ASN A 293 -19.49 -12.72 11.07
CA ASN A 293 -20.86 -12.30 10.81
C ASN A 293 -21.52 -11.80 12.11
N SER A 294 -22.65 -11.10 11.98
CA SER A 294 -23.50 -10.72 13.11
C SER A 294 -24.16 -11.96 13.71
N ASN A 295 -23.98 -12.15 15.02
CA ASN A 295 -24.46 -13.33 15.74
C ASN A 295 -25.26 -12.92 16.99
N ARG A 296 -26.17 -13.78 17.44
CA ARG A 296 -26.87 -13.60 18.72
C ARG A 296 -25.99 -14.11 19.86
N LEU A 297 -25.79 -13.29 20.88
CA LEU A 297 -25.10 -13.61 22.13
C LEU A 297 -26.09 -13.53 23.29
N GLN A 298 -25.92 -14.39 24.28
CA GLN A 298 -26.70 -14.38 25.52
C GLN A 298 -25.73 -14.30 26.70
N ALA A 299 -25.85 -13.24 27.48
CA ALA A 299 -25.04 -13.01 28.66
C ALA A 299 -25.53 -13.87 29.85
N GLY A 300 -24.67 -14.03 30.86
CA GLY A 300 -24.97 -14.87 32.03
C GLY A 300 -26.13 -14.37 32.89
N ASP A 301 -26.48 -13.09 32.77
CA ASP A 301 -27.66 -12.47 33.40
C ASP A 301 -28.96 -12.70 32.60
N GLY A 302 -28.90 -13.42 31.48
CA GLY A 302 -30.02 -13.70 30.59
C GLY A 302 -30.27 -12.65 29.51
N ALA A 303 -29.57 -11.50 29.54
CA ALA A 303 -29.71 -10.48 28.51
C ALA A 303 -29.18 -10.97 27.16
N ALA A 304 -29.88 -10.62 26.09
CA ALA A 304 -29.52 -11.01 24.73
C ALA A 304 -29.06 -9.82 23.89
N TYR A 305 -28.12 -10.07 22.99
CA TYR A 305 -27.51 -9.06 22.14
C TYR A 305 -27.32 -9.62 20.73
N ALA A 306 -27.52 -8.80 19.70
CA ALA A 306 -26.91 -9.05 18.40
C ALA A 306 -25.55 -8.37 18.42
N ALA A 307 -24.50 -9.07 17.99
CA ALA A 307 -23.14 -8.54 18.02
C ALA A 307 -22.34 -8.97 16.80
N GLN A 308 -21.44 -8.09 16.35
CA GLN A 308 -20.46 -8.36 15.31
C GLN A 308 -19.08 -7.97 15.80
N ILE A 309 -18.13 -8.90 15.67
CA ILE A 309 -16.76 -8.73 16.14
C ILE A 309 -15.95 -8.11 15.02
N PHE A 310 -15.29 -6.99 15.33
CA PHE A 310 -14.24 -6.40 14.51
C PHE A 310 -12.89 -6.55 15.23
N SER A 311 -11.80 -6.31 14.51
CA SER A 311 -10.46 -6.55 15.02
C SER A 311 -10.04 -5.63 16.16
N LEU A 312 -10.59 -4.41 16.28
CA LEU A 312 -10.29 -3.49 17.37
C LEU A 312 -11.45 -3.26 18.34
N ASP A 313 -12.68 -3.60 17.97
CA ASP A 313 -13.85 -3.44 18.82
C ASP A 313 -14.97 -4.42 18.44
N THR A 314 -15.98 -4.54 19.30
CA THR A 314 -17.21 -5.29 19.00
C THR A 314 -18.38 -4.33 18.97
N LEU A 315 -19.16 -4.39 17.89
CA LEU A 315 -20.43 -3.68 17.78
C LEU A 315 -21.55 -4.57 18.29
N TYR A 316 -22.50 -3.98 19.00
CA TYR A 316 -23.65 -4.71 19.50
C TYR A 316 -24.90 -3.85 19.61
N THR A 317 -26.06 -4.51 19.64
CA THR A 317 -27.36 -3.93 20.00
C THR A 317 -28.10 -4.88 20.95
N PRO A 318 -28.75 -4.39 22.01
CA PRO A 318 -29.61 -5.21 22.87
C PRO A 318 -30.79 -5.81 22.08
N ILE A 319 -31.19 -7.01 22.48
CA ILE A 319 -32.40 -7.70 22.03
C ILE A 319 -33.37 -7.72 23.20
N ALA A 320 -34.58 -7.19 23.00
CA ALA A 320 -35.63 -7.20 24.02
C ALA A 320 -36.03 -8.63 24.37
N THR A 321 -36.62 -8.84 25.56
CA THR A 321 -37.15 -10.14 25.98
C THR A 321 -38.20 -10.70 25.03
N THR A 322 -38.92 -9.84 24.30
CA THR A 322 -39.86 -10.20 23.23
C THR A 322 -39.18 -10.69 21.94
N GLY A 323 -37.85 -10.66 21.87
CA GLY A 323 -37.06 -11.00 20.67
C GLY A 323 -36.87 -9.85 19.68
N ALA A 324 -37.48 -8.69 19.92
CA ALA A 324 -37.36 -7.52 19.06
C ALA A 324 -36.01 -6.80 19.26
N THR A 325 -35.43 -6.29 18.17
CA THR A 325 -34.15 -5.56 18.16
C THR A 325 -34.34 -4.18 17.54
N ASN A 326 -33.91 -3.13 18.24
CA ASN A 326 -33.88 -1.78 17.67
C ASN A 326 -32.54 -1.53 16.96
N TRP A 327 -32.49 -1.79 15.66
CA TRP A 327 -31.29 -1.66 14.83
C TRP A 327 -30.79 -0.21 14.64
N SER A 328 -31.53 0.80 15.09
CA SER A 328 -31.03 2.18 15.16
C SER A 328 -30.05 2.41 16.32
N VAL A 329 -29.97 1.48 17.27
CA VAL A 329 -29.13 1.59 18.48
C VAL A 329 -27.93 0.67 18.36
N VAL A 330 -26.90 1.12 17.63
CA VAL A 330 -25.60 0.42 17.56
C VAL A 330 -24.64 1.02 18.58
N LYS A 331 -24.01 0.16 19.38
CA LYS A 331 -23.04 0.55 20.41
C LYS A 331 -21.70 -0.15 20.21
N GLN A 332 -20.63 0.50 20.64
CA GLN A 332 -19.27 -0.04 20.70
C GLN A 332 -18.99 -0.58 22.11
N LEU A 333 -18.40 -1.77 22.22
CA LEU A 333 -18.03 -2.33 23.52
C LEU A 333 -17.01 -1.45 24.24
N SER A 334 -16.04 -0.89 23.52
CA SER A 334 -15.02 0.00 24.11
C SER A 334 -15.60 1.22 24.84
N ALA A 335 -16.72 1.76 24.37
CA ALA A 335 -17.40 2.90 24.99
C ALA A 335 -17.95 2.56 26.39
N ILE A 336 -18.37 1.31 26.61
CA ILE A 336 -18.76 0.82 27.93
C ILE A 336 -17.54 0.62 28.81
N VAL A 337 -16.43 0.11 28.24
CA VAL A 337 -15.17 -0.15 28.97
C VAL A 337 -14.59 1.13 29.56
N ALA A 338 -14.73 2.25 28.86
CA ALA A 338 -14.27 3.56 29.32
C ALA A 338 -15.13 4.19 30.43
N ALA A 339 -16.34 3.69 30.69
CA ALA A 339 -17.21 4.23 31.73
C ALA A 339 -16.65 3.92 33.13
N GLN A 340 -16.53 4.93 33.99
CA GLN A 340 -15.91 4.83 35.32
C GLN A 340 -16.61 3.84 36.27
N ASN A 341 -17.89 3.55 36.05
CA ASN A 341 -18.70 2.66 36.87
C ASN A 341 -19.36 1.57 36.02
N ALA A 342 -18.63 0.49 35.71
CA ALA A 342 -19.20 -0.65 34.99
C ALA A 342 -20.29 -1.33 35.83
N SER A 343 -21.49 -1.48 35.29
CA SER A 343 -22.57 -2.21 35.94
C SER A 343 -22.35 -3.73 35.89
N ALA A 344 -23.15 -4.49 36.64
CA ALA A 344 -23.15 -5.96 36.54
C ALA A 344 -23.51 -6.42 35.11
N ALA A 345 -24.45 -5.74 34.45
CA ALA A 345 -24.82 -6.00 33.06
C ALA A 345 -23.66 -5.71 32.08
N ASP A 346 -22.92 -4.62 32.29
CA ASP A 346 -21.73 -4.31 31.48
C ASP A 346 -20.65 -5.37 31.64
N THR A 347 -20.50 -5.90 32.86
CA THR A 347 -19.55 -6.97 33.15
C THR A 347 -19.95 -8.26 32.45
N ALA A 348 -21.23 -8.66 32.54
CA ALA A 348 -21.77 -9.85 31.87
C ALA A 348 -21.66 -9.75 30.33
N LEU A 349 -21.91 -8.56 29.76
CA LEU A 349 -21.74 -8.28 28.34
C LEU A 349 -20.27 -8.39 27.89
N ARG A 350 -19.33 -7.80 28.64
CA ARG A 350 -17.89 -7.90 28.36
C ARG A 350 -17.41 -9.35 28.40
N GLU A 351 -17.92 -10.14 29.34
CA GLU A 351 -17.55 -11.55 29.48
C GLU A 351 -18.05 -12.37 28.27
N ILE A 352 -19.33 -12.26 27.90
CA ILE A 352 -19.87 -13.05 26.78
C ILE A 352 -19.21 -12.66 25.45
N ILE A 353 -18.93 -11.37 25.24
CA ILE A 353 -18.21 -10.92 24.03
C ILE A 353 -16.77 -11.43 24.03
N SER A 354 -16.05 -11.36 25.16
CA SER A 354 -14.69 -11.90 25.27
C SER A 354 -14.67 -13.41 24.99
N ARG A 355 -15.62 -14.16 25.56
CA ARG A 355 -15.77 -15.59 25.26
C ARG A 355 -16.01 -15.83 23.76
N ALA A 356 -16.94 -15.09 23.14
CA ALA A 356 -17.22 -15.21 21.71
C ALA A 356 -15.99 -14.91 20.83
N MET A 357 -15.19 -13.89 21.18
CA MET A 357 -13.94 -13.56 20.48
C MET A 357 -12.94 -14.72 20.48
N TYR A 358 -12.77 -15.40 21.62
CA TYR A 358 -11.82 -16.51 21.74
C TYR A 358 -12.39 -17.81 21.15
N THR A 359 -13.70 -18.07 21.27
CA THR A 359 -14.34 -19.23 20.63
C THR A 359 -14.19 -19.20 19.10
N ARG A 360 -14.23 -18.02 18.48
CA ARG A 360 -14.01 -17.83 17.04
C ARG A 360 -12.68 -18.42 16.54
N ILE A 361 -11.65 -18.41 17.38
CA ILE A 361 -10.32 -18.94 17.07
C ILE A 361 -10.06 -20.30 17.75
N ASN A 362 -11.12 -21.02 18.12
CA ASN A 362 -11.07 -22.30 18.82
C ASN A 362 -10.26 -22.24 20.12
N SER A 363 -10.44 -21.16 20.89
CA SER A 363 -9.77 -20.94 22.17
C SER A 363 -10.77 -20.57 23.27
N ALA A 364 -10.31 -20.65 24.53
CA ALA A 364 -11.09 -20.25 25.70
C ALA A 364 -10.57 -18.91 26.24
N PHE A 365 -11.49 -18.07 26.71
CA PHE A 365 -11.14 -16.81 27.36
C PHE A 365 -10.90 -17.02 28.86
N ASP A 366 -9.71 -16.67 29.32
CA ASP A 366 -9.38 -16.50 30.74
C ASP A 366 -8.46 -15.28 30.90
N ALA A 367 -9.00 -14.21 31.49
CA ALA A 367 -8.29 -12.94 31.66
C ALA A 367 -7.03 -13.05 32.55
N LYS A 368 -6.86 -14.15 33.29
CA LYS A 368 -5.68 -14.39 34.14
C LYS A 368 -4.51 -14.98 33.36
N LEU A 369 -4.75 -15.57 32.19
CA LEU A 369 -3.68 -16.16 31.38
C LEU A 369 -2.71 -15.07 30.91
N PRO A 370 -1.38 -15.28 30.98
CA PRO A 370 -0.39 -14.23 30.72
C PRO A 370 -0.57 -13.51 29.38
N PHE A 371 -0.80 -14.26 28.30
CA PHE A 371 -1.02 -13.70 26.97
C PHE A 371 -2.30 -12.86 26.87
N ILE A 372 -3.39 -13.31 27.51
CA ILE A 372 -4.68 -12.61 27.49
C ILE A 372 -4.60 -11.35 28.34
N LYS A 373 -4.04 -11.46 29.55
CA LYS A 373 -3.79 -10.33 30.44
C LYS A 373 -2.97 -9.24 29.74
N LYS A 374 -1.84 -9.61 29.15
CA LYS A 374 -0.96 -8.68 28.42
C LYS A 374 -1.66 -8.03 27.23
N ALA A 375 -2.47 -8.79 26.48
CA ALA A 375 -3.23 -8.26 25.35
C ALA A 375 -4.29 -7.22 25.77
N ILE A 376 -4.97 -7.44 26.90
CA ILE A 376 -5.92 -6.49 27.48
C ILE A 376 -5.19 -5.21 27.93
N GLU A 377 -4.10 -5.36 28.68
CA GLU A 377 -3.29 -4.23 29.18
C GLU A 377 -2.74 -3.37 28.03
N ALA A 378 -2.26 -4.01 26.96
CA ALA A 378 -1.72 -3.34 25.78
C ALA A 378 -2.78 -2.93 24.75
N LYS A 379 -4.07 -3.21 24.99
CA LYS A 379 -5.20 -2.88 24.10
C LYS A 379 -4.98 -3.39 22.67
N LEU A 380 -4.57 -4.65 22.53
CA LEU A 380 -4.21 -5.24 21.22
C LEU A 380 -5.42 -5.63 20.36
N GLY A 381 -6.65 -5.45 20.84
CA GLY A 381 -7.85 -5.85 20.10
C GLY A 381 -8.07 -7.37 20.12
N ALA A 382 -8.84 -7.86 19.15
CA ALA A 382 -9.24 -9.27 19.08
C ALA A 382 -8.06 -10.18 18.74
N PRO A 383 -8.02 -11.42 19.29
CA PRO A 383 -7.04 -12.41 18.88
C PRO A 383 -7.36 -12.92 17.47
N LEU A 384 -6.33 -13.04 16.64
CA LEU A 384 -6.37 -13.49 15.24
C LEU A 384 -5.95 -14.96 15.09
N SER A 385 -5.26 -15.53 16.07
CA SER A 385 -4.88 -16.94 16.11
C SER A 385 -5.12 -17.53 17.51
N SER A 386 -5.31 -18.85 17.59
CA SER A 386 -5.05 -19.57 18.84
C SER A 386 -3.57 -19.49 19.22
N GLN A 387 -3.21 -19.92 20.42
CA GLN A 387 -1.81 -20.08 20.80
C GLN A 387 -1.12 -21.10 19.89
N ARG A 388 0.06 -20.74 19.40
CA ARG A 388 0.87 -21.57 18.51
C ARG A 388 2.27 -21.74 19.10
N ARG A 389 2.96 -22.80 18.67
CA ARG A 389 4.34 -23.09 19.02
C ARG A 389 5.22 -22.95 17.78
N TRP A 390 6.44 -22.48 17.99
CA TRP A 390 7.43 -22.30 16.94
C TRP A 390 8.84 -22.41 17.53
N SER A 391 9.77 -22.99 16.77
CA SER A 391 11.13 -23.29 17.25
C SER A 391 12.16 -22.45 16.51
N TYR A 392 13.11 -21.90 17.26
CA TYR A 392 14.18 -21.07 16.71
C TYR A 392 15.44 -21.10 17.57
N ARG A 393 16.58 -21.38 16.92
CA ARG A 393 17.92 -21.49 17.55
C ARG A 393 17.87 -22.24 18.89
N ASN A 394 17.40 -23.48 18.86
CA ASN A 394 17.27 -24.41 20.00
C ASN A 394 16.28 -23.99 21.11
N ASN A 395 15.52 -22.91 20.91
CA ASN A 395 14.47 -22.51 21.84
C ASN A 395 13.10 -22.79 21.21
N GLU A 396 12.16 -23.18 22.06
CA GLU A 396 10.74 -23.25 21.70
C GLU A 396 10.04 -21.99 22.22
N TYR A 397 9.23 -21.37 21.37
CA TYR A 397 8.43 -20.20 21.67
C TYR A 397 6.95 -20.52 21.55
N VAL A 398 6.16 -19.84 22.36
CA VAL A 398 4.70 -19.76 22.22
C VAL A 398 4.32 -18.36 21.78
N TYR A 399 3.40 -18.24 20.84
CA TYR A 399 2.93 -16.95 20.34
C TYR A 399 1.42 -16.94 20.06
N VAL A 400 0.83 -15.75 20.12
CA VAL A 400 -0.57 -15.46 19.77
C VAL A 400 -0.59 -14.18 18.97
N VAL A 401 -1.21 -14.21 17.79
CA VAL A 401 -1.40 -13.03 16.95
C VAL A 401 -2.64 -12.29 17.41
N TYR A 402 -2.53 -11.01 17.75
CA TYR A 402 -3.65 -10.10 18.00
C TYR A 402 -3.72 -9.03 16.91
N ALA A 403 -4.86 -8.37 16.77
CA ALA A 403 -5.05 -7.33 15.75
C ALA A 403 -3.97 -6.23 15.81
N GLY A 404 -3.65 -5.76 17.01
CA GLY A 404 -2.71 -4.67 17.25
C GLY A 404 -1.24 -5.09 17.21
N ASP A 405 -0.92 -6.34 17.59
CA ASP A 405 0.45 -6.86 17.62
C ASP A 405 0.47 -8.39 17.85
N THR A 406 1.62 -9.02 17.71
CA THR A 406 1.85 -10.42 18.11
C THR A 406 2.53 -10.47 19.47
N LEU A 407 1.96 -11.27 20.38
CA LEU A 407 2.57 -11.59 21.66
C LEU A 407 3.34 -12.89 21.57
N PHE A 408 4.49 -12.98 22.23
CA PHE A 408 5.29 -14.20 22.30
C PHE A 408 6.08 -14.32 23.61
N ALA A 409 6.38 -15.55 24.00
CA ALA A 409 7.20 -15.90 25.15
C ALA A 409 8.00 -17.16 24.87
N LEU A 410 9.06 -17.42 25.64
CA LEU A 410 9.70 -18.74 25.64
C LEU A 410 8.72 -19.77 26.23
N ALA A 411 8.66 -20.97 25.65
CA ALA A 411 7.72 -22.01 26.09
C ALA A 411 7.97 -22.47 27.53
N ASN A 412 9.22 -22.39 28.01
CA ASN A 412 9.60 -22.69 29.40
C ASN A 412 9.44 -21.49 30.36
N LYS A 413 9.05 -20.31 29.85
CA LYS A 413 8.82 -19.08 30.62
C LYS A 413 7.57 -18.36 30.10
N PRO A 414 6.38 -18.99 30.16
CA PRO A 414 5.16 -18.47 29.54
C PRO A 414 4.66 -17.15 30.15
N ASP A 415 5.13 -16.78 31.34
CA ASP A 415 4.78 -15.52 32.00
C ASP A 415 5.60 -14.32 31.48
N GLU A 416 6.73 -14.55 30.81
CA GLU A 416 7.60 -13.50 30.24
C GLU A 416 7.12 -13.06 28.84
N VAL A 417 5.87 -12.60 28.75
CA VAL A 417 5.21 -12.23 27.49
C VAL A 417 5.71 -10.88 26.95
N ARG A 418 6.15 -10.87 25.69
CA ARG A 418 6.71 -9.71 24.97
C ARG A 418 5.92 -9.37 23.72
N LEU A 419 6.02 -8.12 23.28
CA LEU A 419 5.47 -7.62 22.03
C LEU A 419 6.46 -7.84 20.88
N LEU A 420 5.99 -8.33 19.74
CA LEU A 420 6.82 -8.49 18.55
C LEU A 420 7.27 -7.14 17.97
N SER A 421 6.47 -6.09 18.09
CA SER A 421 6.88 -4.73 17.67
C SER A 421 8.07 -4.15 18.45
N GLU A 422 8.39 -4.70 19.62
CA GLU A 422 9.56 -4.31 20.41
C GLU A 422 10.84 -5.07 20.00
N GLN A 423 10.74 -6.01 19.06
CA GLN A 423 11.88 -6.80 18.58
C GLN A 423 12.43 -6.25 17.26
N ALA A 424 13.75 -6.06 17.23
CA ALA A 424 14.47 -5.69 16.01
C ALA A 424 14.29 -6.73 14.89
N ASP A 425 14.38 -6.23 13.65
CA ASP A 425 14.50 -7.05 12.45
C ASP A 425 15.88 -7.65 12.28
#